data_AF-A0A9J5YKU0-F1
#
_entry.id   AF-A0A9J5YKU0-F1
#
_cell.length_a   1.000
_cell.length_b   1.000
_cell.length_c   1.000
_cell.angle_alpha   90.00
_cell.angle_beta   90.00
_cell.angle_gamma   90.00
#
_symmetry.space_group_name_H-M   'P 1'
#
loop_
_entity.id
_entity.type
_entity.pdbx_description
1 polymer ?
#
loop_
_entity_poly.entity_id
_entity_poly.type
_entity_poly.pdbx_seq_one_letter_code
_entity_poly.pdbx_strand_id
1 'polypeptide(L)'
;MYVVGVDPTIGSIERFIARRWSMVKKPKIYYLNEGYFVVRFGSLDNRNKALYVGPLLMNNIPIIIKTWTPEFDFAKEALKTKTIPLGKNSLTYLSIVGLWTP
;
A
#
# COMPACT_ATOMS: atom_id res chain seq x y z
N MET A 1 4.30 -0.17 -0.83
CA MET A 1 3.15 0.04 0.08
C MET A 1 3.55 1.08 1.10
N TYR A 2 2.70 2.06 1.37
CA TYR A 2 2.90 3.05 2.43
C TYR A 2 1.55 3.54 2.96
N VAL A 3 1.54 4.13 4.16
CA VAL A 3 0.35 4.71 4.78
C VAL A 3 0.38 6.22 4.59
N VAL A 4 -0.74 6.81 4.17
CA VAL A 4 -0.77 8.25 3.87
C VAL A 4 -0.61 9.06 5.16
N GLY A 5 0.40 9.93 5.20
CA GLY A 5 0.61 10.87 6.32
C GLY A 5 1.10 10.25 7.62
N VAL A 6 1.44 8.96 7.65
CA VAL A 6 1.94 8.25 8.83
C VAL A 6 3.08 7.30 8.45
N ASP A 7 4.06 7.18 9.33
CA ASP A 7 5.15 6.19 9.21
C ASP A 7 4.93 5.04 10.20
N PRO A 8 4.23 3.95 9.79
CA PRO A 8 3.94 2.83 10.68
C PRO A 8 5.17 1.97 10.91
N THR A 9 5.27 1.35 12.08
CA THR A 9 6.34 0.37 12.34
C THR A 9 6.16 -0.90 11.52
N ILE A 10 7.26 -1.60 11.22
CA ILE A 10 7.22 -2.88 10.50
C ILE A 10 6.26 -3.88 11.16
N GLY A 11 6.27 -3.98 12.50
CA GLY A 11 5.36 -4.86 13.23
C GLY A 11 3.88 -4.49 13.08
N SER A 12 3.56 -3.20 12.91
CA SER A 12 2.19 -2.76 12.66
C SER A 12 1.74 -3.13 11.23
N ILE A 13 2.63 -3.04 10.24
CA ILE A 13 2.37 -3.51 8.87
C ILE A 13 2.23 -5.03 8.82
N GLU A 14 3.09 -5.78 9.53
CA GLU A 14 2.99 -7.25 9.61
C GLU A 14 1.66 -7.71 10.20
N ARG A 15 1.21 -7.10 11.30
CA ARG A 15 -0.10 -7.40 11.89
C ARG A 15 -1.25 -7.05 10.96
N PHE A 16 -1.17 -5.89 10.30
CA PHE A 16 -2.17 -5.49 9.31
C PHE A 16 -2.28 -6.53 8.19
N ILE A 17 -1.15 -6.92 7.62
CA ILE A 17 -1.07 -7.91 6.54
C ILE A 17 -1.58 -9.27 7.00
N ALA A 18 -1.16 -9.74 8.17
CA ALA A 18 -1.61 -11.03 8.71
C ALA A 18 -3.13 -11.07 8.90
N ARG A 19 -3.73 -9.96 9.38
CA ARG A 19 -5.18 -9.86 9.57
C ARG A 19 -5.93 -9.74 8.24
N ARG A 20 -5.41 -8.94 7.31
CA ARG A 20 -6.11 -8.59 6.07
C ARG A 20 -5.98 -9.63 4.97
N TRP A 21 -4.81 -10.27 4.91
CA TRP A 21 -4.43 -11.23 3.88
C TRP A 21 -4.29 -12.65 4.46
N SER A 22 -5.08 -12.98 5.49
CA SER A 22 -5.10 -14.29 6.14
C SER A 22 -5.44 -15.44 5.19
N MET A 23 -6.11 -15.15 4.07
CA MET A 23 -6.50 -16.11 3.03
C MET A 23 -5.39 -16.49 2.05
N VAL A 24 -4.23 -15.83 2.10
CA VAL A 24 -3.09 -16.13 1.22
C VAL A 24 -1.87 -16.54 2.04
N LYS A 25 -0.94 -17.25 1.41
CA LYS A 25 0.33 -17.59 2.05
C LYS A 25 1.04 -16.33 2.53
N LYS A 26 1.53 -16.34 3.79
CA LYS A 26 2.21 -15.21 4.42
C LYS A 26 3.27 -14.61 3.48
N PRO A 27 3.08 -13.38 2.99
CA PRO A 27 4.04 -12.74 2.11
C PRO A 27 5.28 -12.28 2.90
N LYS A 28 6.40 -12.11 2.20
CA LYS A 28 7.60 -11.51 2.79
C LYS A 28 7.49 -10.00 2.72
N ILE A 29 7.82 -9.32 3.82
CA ILE A 29 7.75 -7.87 3.95
C ILE A 29 9.16 -7.35 4.13
N TYR A 30 9.50 -6.34 3.34
CA TYR A 30 10.78 -5.64 3.40
C TYR A 30 10.50 -4.19 3.73
N TYR A 31 11.18 -3.67 4.74
CA TYR A 31 11.19 -2.24 5.03
C TYR A 31 12.22 -1.57 4.14
N LEU A 32 11.82 -0.48 3.50
CA LEU A 32 12.68 0.41 2.78
C LEU A 32 12.63 1.78 3.48
N ASN A 33 13.72 2.54 3.38
CA ASN A 33 13.80 3.87 4.00
C ASN A 33 12.60 4.74 3.63
N GLU A 34 12.26 5.67 4.53
CA GLU A 34 11.18 6.66 4.38
C GLU A 34 9.74 6.09 4.43
N GLY A 35 9.50 5.05 5.23
CA GLY A 35 8.14 4.54 5.48
C GLY A 35 7.55 3.71 4.33
N TYR A 36 8.40 3.26 3.41
CA TYR A 36 8.01 2.41 2.29
C TYR A 36 8.21 0.93 2.64
N PHE A 37 7.23 0.12 2.25
CA PHE A 37 7.24 -1.32 2.44
C PHE A 37 7.10 -2.04 1.10
N VAL A 38 7.98 -3.00 0.85
CA VAL A 38 7.87 -3.91 -0.30
C VAL A 38 7.29 -5.23 0.18
N VAL A 39 6.20 -5.65 -0.44
CA VAL A 39 5.54 -6.93 -0.13
C VAL A 39 5.77 -7.88 -1.29
N ARG A 40 6.40 -9.02 -1.00
CA ARG A 40 6.61 -10.09 -1.97
C ARG A 40 5.64 -11.24 -1.70
N PHE A 41 4.70 -11.41 -2.62
CA PHE A 41 3.80 -12.57 -2.65
C PHE A 41 4.50 -13.79 -3.29
N GLY A 42 4.08 -14.99 -2.87
CA GLY A 42 4.59 -16.24 -3.42
C GLY A 42 4.07 -16.60 -4.82
N SER A 43 2.96 -16.00 -5.25
CA SER A 43 2.38 -16.17 -6.58
C SER A 43 1.55 -14.94 -6.98
N LEU A 44 1.31 -14.78 -8.29
CA LEU A 44 0.45 -13.73 -8.82
C LEU A 44 -1.00 -13.89 -8.32
N ASP A 45 -1.49 -15.12 -8.24
CA ASP A 45 -2.83 -15.43 -7.71
C ASP A 45 -2.99 -14.95 -6.26
N ASN A 46 -2.00 -15.21 -5.39
CA ASN A 46 -2.00 -14.71 -4.01
C ASN A 46 -1.99 -13.18 -3.95
N ARG A 47 -1.22 -12.52 -4.82
CA ARG A 47 -1.24 -11.05 -4.94
C ARG A 47 -2.65 -10.57 -5.33
N ASN A 48 -3.23 -11.15 -6.37
CA ASN A 48 -4.52 -10.72 -6.89
C ASN A 48 -5.62 -10.90 -5.84
N LYS A 49 -5.66 -12.05 -5.16
CA LYS A 49 -6.57 -12.30 -4.04
C LYS A 49 -6.41 -11.29 -2.91
N ALA A 50 -5.17 -10.94 -2.56
CA ALA A 50 -4.88 -9.96 -1.51
C ALA A 50 -5.30 -8.52 -1.87
N LEU A 51 -5.22 -8.15 -3.16
CA LEU A 51 -5.55 -6.81 -3.65
C LEU A 51 -7.01 -6.66 -4.08
N TYR A 52 -7.70 -7.77 -4.38
CA TYR A 52 -9.11 -7.75 -4.80
C TYR A 52 -10.05 -7.28 -3.68
N VAL A 53 -9.61 -7.30 -2.42
CA VAL A 53 -10.49 -7.11 -1.26
C VAL A 53 -10.92 -5.65 -1.03
N GLY A 54 -10.76 -4.77 -2.02
CA GLY A 54 -11.17 -3.38 -1.97
C GLY A 54 -10.24 -2.50 -1.14
N PRO A 55 -10.70 -1.29 -0.76
CA PRO A 55 -9.94 -0.31 -0.01
C PRO A 55 -9.17 -0.86 1.19
N LEU A 56 -7.87 -0.59 1.24
CA LEU A 56 -7.02 -0.93 2.37
C LEU A 56 -6.89 0.28 3.29
N LEU A 57 -7.44 0.13 4.50
CA LEU A 57 -7.42 1.15 5.54
C LEU A 57 -6.69 0.59 6.77
N MET A 58 -5.73 1.35 7.30
CA MET A 58 -5.08 1.11 8.58
C MET A 58 -5.50 2.19 9.56
N ASN A 59 -6.28 1.84 10.59
CA ASN A 59 -6.82 2.80 11.55
C ASN A 59 -7.55 3.98 10.88
N ASN A 60 -8.40 3.70 9.88
CA ASN A 60 -9.11 4.67 9.04
C ASN A 60 -8.21 5.53 8.13
N ILE A 61 -6.91 5.25 8.07
CA ILE A 61 -5.96 5.93 7.19
C ILE A 61 -5.75 5.08 5.94
N PRO A 62 -5.85 5.65 4.73
CA PRO A 62 -5.67 4.88 3.51
C PRO A 62 -4.24 4.38 3.34
N ILE A 63 -4.13 3.15 2.88
CA ILE A 63 -2.88 2.53 2.45
C ILE A 63 -2.81 2.60 0.93
N ILE A 64 -1.69 3.10 0.41
CA ILE A 64 -1.42 3.09 -1.02
C ILE A 64 -0.55 1.87 -1.36
N ILE A 65 -1.06 1.05 -2.27
CA ILE A 65 -0.34 -0.09 -2.85
C ILE A 65 -0.15 0.15 -4.35
N LYS A 66 1.09 0.00 -4.80
CA LYS A 66 1.50 0.09 -6.20
C LYS A 66 2.29 -1.16 -6.56
N THR A 67 2.21 -1.54 -7.84
CA THR A 67 3.12 -2.56 -8.38
C THR A 67 4.55 -2.04 -8.25
N TRP A 68 5.45 -2.88 -7.74
CA TRP A 68 6.86 -2.55 -7.70
C TRP A 68 7.43 -2.46 -9.13
N THR A 69 8.16 -1.40 -9.42
CA THR A 69 8.94 -1.22 -10.64
C THR A 69 10.37 -0.85 -10.26
N PRO A 70 11.40 -1.34 -10.98
CA PRO A 70 12.78 -0.93 -10.71
C PRO A 70 13.00 0.58 -10.90
N GLU A 71 12.16 1.24 -11.70
CA GLU A 71 12.16 2.69 -11.93
C GLU A 71 11.35 3.47 -10.87
N PHE A 72 10.96 2.84 -9.75
CA PHE A 72 10.17 3.50 -8.73
C PHE A 72 11.00 4.57 -8.00
N ASP A 73 10.59 5.82 -8.17
CA ASP A 73 11.26 6.99 -7.59
C ASP A 73 10.54 7.41 -6.29
N PHE A 74 11.16 7.07 -5.16
CA PHE A 74 10.66 7.39 -3.82
C PHE A 74 10.56 8.89 -3.58
N ALA A 75 11.51 9.68 -4.09
CA ALA A 75 11.52 11.12 -3.90
C ALA A 75 10.34 11.78 -4.62
N LYS A 76 10.07 11.37 -5.86
CA LYS A 76 8.87 11.84 -6.60
C LYS A 76 7.59 11.41 -5.93
N GLU A 77 7.53 10.19 -5.40
CA GLU A 77 6.34 9.71 -4.71
C GLU A 77 6.10 10.48 -3.42
N ALA A 78 7.11 10.66 -2.57
CA ALA A 78 7.02 11.39 -1.31
C ALA A 78 6.56 12.84 -1.51
N LEU A 79 7.02 13.51 -2.58
CA LEU A 79 6.56 14.85 -2.95
C LEU A 79 5.08 14.87 -3.35
N LYS A 80 4.61 13.87 -4.10
CA LYS A 80 3.17 13.74 -4.43
C LYS A 80 2.35 13.54 -3.16
N THR A 81 2.78 12.65 -2.26
CA THR A 81 2.02 12.35 -1.03
C THR A 81 1.95 13.55 -0.09
N LYS A 82 3.05 14.30 0.09
CA LYS A 82 3.10 15.51 0.92
C LYS A 82 2.24 16.65 0.38
N THR A 83 1.96 16.64 -0.93
CA THR A 83 1.16 17.68 -1.59
C THR A 83 -0.34 17.36 -1.59
N ILE A 84 -0.77 16.15 -1.19
CA ILE A 84 -2.20 15.80 -1.08
C ILE A 84 -2.73 16.44 0.22
N PRO A 85 -3.60 17.47 0.14
CA PRO A 85 -4.18 18.07 1.34
C PRO A 85 -5.13 17.05 1.98
N LEU A 86 -5.05 16.92 3.32
CA LEU A 86 -5.86 16.01 4.13
C LEU A 86 -7.39 16.12 3.93
N GLY A 87 -7.87 17.15 3.20
CA GLY A 87 -9.27 17.37 2.85
C GLY A 87 -9.68 16.92 1.43
N LYS A 88 -8.75 16.44 0.57
CA LYS A 88 -9.06 15.96 -0.80
C LYS A 88 -9.03 14.43 -0.94
N ASN A 89 -9.20 13.72 0.17
CA ASN A 89 -8.96 12.28 0.28
C ASN A 89 -9.92 11.42 -0.56
N SER A 90 -11.10 11.93 -0.93
CA SER A 90 -12.09 11.13 -1.70
C SER A 90 -11.75 11.03 -3.20
N LEU A 91 -11.37 12.15 -3.83
CA LEU A 91 -11.18 12.21 -5.28
C LEU A 91 -9.82 11.66 -5.74
N THR A 92 -8.76 11.84 -4.95
CA THR A 92 -7.43 11.26 -5.24
C THR A 92 -7.41 9.75 -4.97
N TYR A 93 -8.27 9.29 -4.06
CA TYR A 93 -8.46 7.88 -3.79
C TYR A 93 -9.18 7.18 -4.95
N LEU A 94 -10.26 7.77 -5.46
CA LEU A 94 -10.99 7.26 -6.62
C LEU A 94 -10.13 7.24 -7.89
N SER A 95 -9.22 8.20 -8.08
CA SER A 95 -8.32 8.20 -9.24
C SER A 95 -7.22 7.13 -9.16
N ILE A 96 -6.71 6.82 -7.96
CA ILE A 96 -5.78 5.69 -7.77
C ILE A 96 -6.51 4.35 -7.96
N VAL A 97 -7.74 4.20 -7.46
CA VAL A 97 -8.55 2.98 -7.64
C VAL A 97 -8.99 2.80 -9.10
N GLY A 98 -9.30 3.88 -9.82
CA GLY A 98 -9.62 3.85 -11.25
C GLY A 98 -8.45 3.49 -12.17
N LEU A 99 -7.21 3.50 -11.67
CA LEU A 99 -6.01 3.01 -12.37
C LEU A 99 -5.77 1.50 -12.14
N TRP A 100 -6.61 0.82 -11.35
CA TRP A 100 -6.52 -0.62 -11.07
C TRP A 100 -7.62 -1.46 -11.73
N THR A 101 -8.51 -0.87 -12.52
CA THR A 101 -9.38 -1.61 -13.45
C THR A 101 -8.64 -1.80 -14.78
N PRO A 102 -8.55 -3.04 -15.31
CA PRO A 102 -7.94 -3.31 -16.62
C PRO A 102 -8.72 -2.66 -17.77
#